data_AF-A0A3D0ZUY7-F1
#
_entry.id   AF-A0A3D0ZUY7-F1
#
_cell.length_a   1.000
_cell.length_b   1.000
_cell.length_c   1.000
_cell.angle_alpha   90.00
_cell.angle_beta   90.00
_cell.angle_gamma   90.00
#
_symmetry.space_group_name_H-M   'P 1'
#
loop_
_entity.id
_entity.type
_entity.pdbx_description
1 polymer ?
#
loop_
_entity_poly.entity_id
_entity_poly.type
_entity_poly.pdbx_seq_one_letter_code
_entity_poly.pdbx_strand_id
1 'polypeptide(L)'
;RYRTLEEVEQVIRRGDADMVGMNRATIADPDLVLKTMEGREDEIRPCIACNQGCLGQLMDGTGVGCAVNAAAGFEEQLGDDKLNKVESPKKILVIGGGPSGMETARIAALRGHEVILAEAMADLGGTLNYAGMAPTRQQFNDFVRWADRAVYAAGVDVRLSTYVTEDDLASIAPDHIVLATGAEPRVDGVQLSHPGEPFEGKELAHVISSNELFADSNCQATNALVIDETGHYEALAAAEFLISRGASVTFVTRHYSIAPRMEGPHMIEPFLERMADKPFTFHERKRVLKVDGQSAVIKSIHDGPEITINADLVVHVSMNRPRDELVPAIKETSIPFSYVGDAISPRFLVAAIASGNAAGRTI
;
A
#
# COMPACT_ATOMS: atom_id res chain seq x y z
N ARG A 1 4.70 -14.20 17.32
CA ARG A 1 3.51 -13.97 16.45
C ARG A 1 3.33 -15.22 15.62
N TYR A 2 2.14 -15.81 15.61
CA TYR A 2 1.84 -17.02 14.85
C TYR A 2 0.88 -16.69 13.71
N ARG A 3 1.16 -17.25 12.52
CA ARG A 3 0.49 -17.04 11.25
C ARG A 3 0.02 -18.36 10.62
N THR A 4 0.61 -19.49 10.98
CA THR A 4 0.22 -20.82 10.49
C THR A 4 0.03 -21.79 11.65
N LEU A 5 -0.73 -22.87 11.44
CA LEU A 5 -0.84 -23.92 12.44
C LEU A 5 0.46 -24.73 12.58
N GLU A 6 1.34 -24.73 11.58
CA GLU A 6 2.67 -25.33 11.70
C GLU A 6 3.52 -24.60 12.76
N GLU A 7 3.51 -23.27 12.75
CA GLU A 7 4.21 -22.48 13.79
C GLU A 7 3.60 -22.74 15.18
N VAL A 8 2.29 -22.95 15.26
CA VAL A 8 1.60 -23.34 16.51
C VAL A 8 2.01 -24.73 16.97
N GLU A 9 2.01 -25.71 16.07
CA GLU A 9 2.38 -27.10 16.36
C GLU A 9 3.81 -27.18 16.90
N GLN A 10 4.74 -26.40 16.33
CA GLN A 10 6.12 -26.35 16.82
C GLN A 10 6.21 -25.89 18.28
N VAL A 11 5.43 -24.89 18.69
CA VAL A 11 5.40 -24.37 20.07
C VAL A 11 4.87 -25.43 21.04
N ILE A 12 3.78 -26.10 20.65
CA ILE A 12 3.17 -27.16 21.47
C ILE A 12 4.12 -28.35 21.60
N ARG A 13 4.72 -28.80 20.49
CA ARG A 13 5.69 -29.91 20.49
C ARG A 13 6.92 -29.65 21.34
N ARG A 14 7.38 -28.40 21.43
CA ARG A 14 8.50 -28.01 22.32
C ARG A 14 8.10 -27.95 23.79
N GLY A 15 6.81 -28.00 24.12
CA GLY A 15 6.29 -27.84 25.47
C GLY A 15 6.29 -26.40 25.97
N ASP A 16 6.39 -25.42 25.06
CA ASP A 16 6.42 -23.99 25.40
C ASP A 16 5.02 -23.47 25.81
N ALA A 17 3.95 -24.13 25.33
CA ALA A 17 2.56 -23.81 25.65
C ALA A 17 1.62 -24.99 25.38
N ASP A 18 0.52 -25.08 26.13
CA ASP A 18 -0.57 -26.05 25.88
C ASP A 18 -1.57 -25.56 24.82
N MET A 19 -1.67 -24.23 24.64
CA MET A 19 -2.55 -23.59 23.68
C MET A 19 -1.91 -22.29 23.17
N VAL A 20 -2.07 -22.03 21.88
CA VAL A 20 -1.50 -20.84 21.24
C VAL A 20 -2.61 -19.94 20.71
N GLY A 21 -2.67 -18.70 21.22
CA GLY A 21 -3.61 -17.70 20.73
C GLY A 21 -3.19 -17.12 19.38
N MET A 22 -4.11 -17.18 18.40
CA MET A 22 -3.97 -16.55 17.09
C MET A 22 -5.09 -15.53 16.89
N ASN A 23 -4.77 -14.23 16.96
CA ASN A 23 -5.77 -13.16 16.78
C ASN A 23 -5.70 -12.55 15.37
N ARG A 24 -4.68 -11.75 15.06
CA ARG A 24 -4.60 -11.07 13.75
C ARG A 24 -4.54 -12.02 12.55
N ALA A 25 -4.06 -13.27 12.75
CA ALA A 25 -4.06 -14.28 11.71
C ALA A 25 -5.49 -14.74 11.35
N THR A 26 -6.34 -14.97 12.36
CA THR A 26 -7.75 -15.36 12.16
C THR A 26 -8.64 -14.19 11.74
N ILE A 27 -8.27 -12.94 12.05
CA ILE A 27 -8.89 -11.74 11.45
C ILE A 27 -8.58 -11.66 9.94
N ALA A 28 -7.35 -11.98 9.54
CA ALA A 28 -6.96 -11.97 8.13
C ALA A 28 -7.63 -13.11 7.36
N ASP A 29 -7.67 -14.30 7.93
CA ASP A 29 -8.36 -15.46 7.36
C ASP A 29 -9.14 -16.23 8.44
N PRO A 30 -10.48 -16.10 8.50
CA PRO A 30 -11.29 -16.83 9.47
C PRO A 30 -11.27 -18.34 9.23
N ASP A 31 -10.99 -18.78 8.00
CA ASP A 31 -10.96 -20.20 7.61
C ASP A 31 -9.56 -20.83 7.74
N LEU A 32 -8.59 -20.13 8.35
CA LEU A 32 -7.21 -20.60 8.52
C LEU A 32 -7.14 -22.04 9.03
N VAL A 33 -7.95 -22.36 10.04
CA VAL A 33 -7.97 -23.71 10.64
C VAL A 33 -8.57 -24.72 9.68
N LEU A 34 -9.73 -24.43 9.09
CA LEU A 34 -10.41 -25.33 8.14
C LEU A 34 -9.52 -25.62 6.93
N LYS A 35 -8.95 -24.58 6.32
CA LYS A 35 -8.02 -24.69 5.18
C LYS A 35 -6.83 -25.56 5.52
N THR A 36 -6.24 -25.39 6.70
CA THR A 36 -5.12 -26.25 7.12
C THR A 36 -5.54 -27.71 7.29
N MET A 37 -6.68 -27.97 7.93
CA MET A 37 -7.18 -29.34 8.11
C MET A 37 -7.51 -30.04 6.79
N GLU A 38 -7.82 -29.28 5.75
CA GLU A 38 -8.15 -29.75 4.40
C GLU A 38 -6.93 -29.82 3.46
N GLY A 39 -5.73 -29.45 3.92
CA GLY A 39 -4.53 -29.43 3.09
C GLY A 39 -4.51 -28.28 2.06
N ARG A 40 -5.21 -27.18 2.33
CA ARG A 40 -5.33 -25.96 1.51
C ARG A 40 -4.55 -24.78 2.12
N GLU A 41 -3.39 -25.04 2.72
CA GLU A 41 -2.59 -24.03 3.41
C GLU A 41 -2.14 -22.89 2.49
N ASP A 42 -1.95 -23.18 1.21
CA ASP A 42 -1.57 -22.21 0.18
C ASP A 42 -2.67 -21.19 -0.15
N GLU A 43 -3.92 -21.48 0.22
CA GLU A 43 -5.09 -20.59 0.11
C GLU A 43 -5.30 -19.69 1.34
N ILE A 44 -4.48 -19.86 2.40
CA ILE A 44 -4.60 -19.06 3.62
C ILE A 44 -4.15 -17.62 3.34
N ARG A 45 -5.06 -16.67 3.57
CA ARG A 45 -4.79 -15.23 3.45
C ARG A 45 -3.89 -14.78 4.60
N PRO A 46 -2.64 -14.39 4.32
CA PRO A 46 -1.69 -14.13 5.40
C PRO A 46 -1.98 -12.80 6.06
N CYS A 47 -1.94 -12.78 7.39
CA CYS A 47 -1.79 -11.52 8.10
C CYS A 47 -0.44 -10.88 7.75
N ILE A 48 -0.42 -9.55 7.57
CA ILE A 48 0.78 -8.79 7.23
C ILE A 48 1.35 -7.95 8.41
N ALA A 49 0.77 -8.04 9.60
CA ALA A 49 1.14 -7.25 10.80
C ALA A 49 1.22 -5.72 10.57
N CYS A 50 0.43 -5.19 9.64
CA CYS A 50 0.39 -3.76 9.39
C CYS A 50 -0.23 -2.96 10.55
N ASN A 51 -0.99 -3.62 11.43
CA ASN A 51 -1.77 -3.04 12.52
C ASN A 51 -2.80 -1.96 12.11
N GLN A 52 -3.00 -1.71 10.81
CA GLN A 52 -3.84 -0.61 10.33
C GLN A 52 -5.33 -0.89 10.56
N GLY A 53 -5.86 -1.92 9.90
CA GLY A 53 -7.28 -2.25 10.00
C GLY A 53 -7.68 -2.83 11.34
N CYS A 54 -6.78 -3.55 12.02
CA CYS A 54 -7.12 -4.16 13.30
C CYS A 54 -6.95 -3.17 14.46
N LEU A 55 -5.72 -2.85 14.84
CA LEU A 55 -5.46 -2.00 16.00
C LEU A 55 -5.71 -0.52 15.69
N GLY A 56 -5.27 -0.02 14.53
CA GLY A 56 -5.42 1.37 14.13
C GLY A 56 -6.88 1.83 14.09
N GLN A 57 -7.72 1.13 13.33
CA GLN A 57 -9.16 1.45 13.28
C GLN A 57 -9.86 1.32 14.64
N LEU A 58 -9.44 0.36 15.48
CA LEU A 58 -9.94 0.21 16.84
C LEU A 58 -9.58 1.43 17.70
N MET A 59 -8.34 1.91 17.61
CA MET A 59 -7.89 3.12 18.33
C MET A 59 -8.54 4.40 17.79
N ASP A 60 -8.86 4.44 16.49
CA ASP A 60 -9.61 5.53 15.86
C ASP A 60 -11.12 5.50 16.19
N GLY A 61 -11.60 4.48 16.91
CA GLY A 61 -13.01 4.32 17.27
C GLY A 61 -13.92 3.92 16.11
N THR A 62 -13.36 3.37 15.03
CA THR A 62 -14.08 2.98 13.80
C THR A 62 -14.38 1.47 13.72
N GLY A 63 -14.09 0.73 14.79
CA GLY A 63 -14.27 -0.72 14.87
C GLY A 63 -13.02 -1.51 14.45
N VAL A 64 -13.12 -2.84 14.51
CA VAL A 64 -12.04 -3.74 14.08
C VAL A 64 -12.26 -4.14 12.64
N GLY A 65 -11.24 -4.00 11.81
CA GLY A 65 -11.20 -4.51 10.44
C GLY A 65 -9.86 -5.13 10.09
N CYS A 66 -9.55 -5.19 8.79
CA CYS A 66 -8.29 -5.76 8.30
C CYS A 66 -7.87 -5.12 6.97
N ALA A 67 -6.57 -4.91 6.79
CA ALA A 67 -6.04 -4.36 5.54
C ALA A 67 -6.09 -5.35 4.37
N VAL A 68 -6.15 -6.65 4.64
CA VAL A 68 -6.15 -7.70 3.61
C VAL A 68 -7.49 -8.44 3.52
N ASN A 69 -8.38 -8.26 4.50
CA ASN A 69 -9.69 -8.90 4.53
C ASN A 69 -10.79 -7.83 4.63
N ALA A 70 -11.44 -7.52 3.51
CA ALA A 70 -12.53 -6.55 3.47
C ALA A 70 -13.75 -6.97 4.31
N ALA A 71 -13.90 -8.27 4.60
CA ALA A 71 -15.03 -8.81 5.36
C ALA A 71 -14.89 -8.64 6.87
N ALA A 72 -13.68 -8.39 7.38
CA ALA A 72 -13.44 -8.25 8.82
C ALA A 72 -14.24 -7.07 9.38
N GLY A 73 -15.12 -7.34 10.35
CA GLY A 73 -16.05 -6.36 10.93
C GLY A 73 -17.34 -6.13 10.13
N PHE A 74 -17.51 -6.82 9.01
CA PHE A 74 -18.67 -6.75 8.10
C PHE A 74 -19.07 -8.15 7.60
N GLU A 75 -18.94 -9.16 8.44
CA GLU A 75 -19.01 -10.58 8.04
C GLU A 75 -20.37 -10.93 7.42
N GLU A 76 -21.46 -10.37 7.95
CA GLU A 76 -22.81 -10.61 7.46
C GLU A 76 -23.06 -10.05 6.04
N GLN A 77 -22.33 -9.01 5.65
CA GLN A 77 -22.51 -8.34 4.35
C GLN A 77 -21.42 -8.71 3.33
N LEU A 78 -20.18 -8.85 3.80
CA LEU A 78 -18.98 -8.91 2.98
C LEU A 78 -18.21 -10.23 3.11
N GLY A 79 -18.72 -11.22 3.85
CA GLY A 79 -18.18 -12.58 3.85
C GLY A 79 -18.13 -13.17 2.44
N ASP A 80 -17.07 -13.92 2.13
CA ASP A 80 -16.93 -14.59 0.83
C ASP A 80 -18.04 -15.65 0.65
N ASP A 81 -18.53 -16.26 1.74
CA ASP A 81 -19.70 -17.16 1.77
C ASP A 81 -21.03 -16.46 1.44
N LYS A 82 -21.05 -15.12 1.46
CA LYS A 82 -22.22 -14.29 1.11
C LYS A 82 -22.24 -13.87 -0.36
N LEU A 83 -21.27 -14.30 -1.17
CA LEU A 83 -21.23 -13.96 -2.59
C LEU A 83 -22.32 -14.72 -3.36
N ASN A 84 -23.27 -13.97 -3.92
CA ASN A 84 -24.28 -14.52 -4.83
C ASN A 84 -23.75 -14.53 -6.27
N LYS A 85 -24.00 -15.63 -6.98
CA LYS A 85 -23.73 -15.71 -8.42
C LYS A 85 -24.62 -14.73 -9.18
N VAL A 86 -24.09 -14.14 -10.25
CA VAL A 86 -24.88 -13.31 -11.16
C VAL A 86 -25.76 -14.16 -12.06
N GLU A 87 -26.97 -13.70 -12.33
CA GLU A 87 -27.89 -14.34 -13.28
C GLU A 87 -27.45 -14.11 -14.74
N SER A 88 -26.84 -12.95 -15.00
CA SER A 88 -26.36 -12.55 -16.33
C SER A 88 -24.87 -12.20 -16.24
N PRO A 89 -23.96 -13.16 -16.49
CA PRO A 89 -22.54 -12.91 -16.60
C PRO A 89 -22.24 -11.81 -17.62
N LYS A 90 -21.23 -11.00 -17.30
CA LYS A 90 -20.70 -9.91 -18.13
C LYS A 90 -19.21 -10.13 -18.31
N LYS A 91 -18.64 -9.61 -19.40
CA LYS A 91 -17.20 -9.47 -19.62
C LYS A 91 -16.69 -8.20 -18.96
N ILE A 92 -15.85 -8.35 -17.94
CA ILE A 92 -15.30 -7.26 -17.14
C ILE A 92 -13.82 -7.10 -17.44
N LEU A 93 -13.42 -5.90 -17.85
CA LEU A 93 -12.01 -5.55 -17.98
C LEU A 93 -11.56 -4.75 -16.76
N VAL A 94 -10.68 -5.34 -15.94
CA VAL A 94 -10.02 -4.65 -14.83
C VAL A 94 -8.64 -4.20 -15.29
N ILE A 95 -8.37 -2.90 -15.20
CA ILE A 95 -7.11 -2.28 -15.67
C ILE A 95 -6.28 -1.89 -14.45
N GLY A 96 -5.21 -2.63 -14.19
CA GLY A 96 -4.30 -2.47 -13.05
C GLY A 96 -4.35 -3.65 -12.08
N GLY A 97 -3.23 -4.33 -11.94
CA GLY A 97 -2.97 -5.50 -11.07
C GLY A 97 -2.53 -5.15 -9.65
N GLY A 98 -2.82 -3.94 -9.18
CA GLY A 98 -2.64 -3.55 -7.77
C GLY A 98 -3.67 -4.21 -6.83
N PRO A 99 -3.59 -3.94 -5.51
CA PRO A 99 -4.45 -4.58 -4.51
C PRO A 99 -5.96 -4.38 -4.78
N SER A 100 -6.38 -3.18 -5.17
CA SER A 100 -7.79 -2.92 -5.49
C SER A 100 -8.25 -3.68 -6.74
N GLY A 101 -7.41 -3.73 -7.78
CA GLY A 101 -7.75 -4.43 -9.02
C GLY A 101 -7.80 -5.95 -8.86
N MET A 102 -6.82 -6.54 -8.15
CA MET A 102 -6.84 -7.96 -7.82
C MET A 102 -8.07 -8.34 -7.00
N GLU A 103 -8.44 -7.55 -5.98
CA GLU A 103 -9.64 -7.84 -5.18
C GLU A 103 -10.94 -7.67 -6.00
N THR A 104 -11.05 -6.64 -6.85
CA THR A 104 -12.19 -6.51 -7.76
C THR A 104 -12.30 -7.71 -8.70
N ALA A 105 -11.18 -8.10 -9.34
CA ALA A 105 -11.14 -9.20 -10.30
C ALA A 105 -11.53 -10.52 -9.63
N ARG A 106 -10.94 -10.82 -8.46
CA ARG A 106 -11.26 -12.02 -7.67
C ARG A 106 -12.74 -12.09 -7.32
N ILE A 107 -13.30 -11.02 -6.76
CA ILE A 107 -14.71 -11.00 -6.34
C ILE A 107 -15.67 -11.08 -7.54
N ALA A 108 -15.40 -10.34 -8.62
CA ALA A 108 -16.25 -10.38 -9.82
C ALA A 108 -16.25 -11.78 -10.46
N ALA A 109 -15.08 -12.43 -10.56
CA ALA A 109 -14.97 -13.79 -11.08
C ALA A 109 -15.65 -14.83 -10.17
N LEU A 110 -15.50 -14.70 -8.84
CA LEU A 110 -16.22 -15.55 -7.88
C LEU A 110 -17.74 -15.40 -7.99
N ARG A 111 -18.25 -14.23 -8.39
CA ARG A 111 -19.67 -14.02 -8.71
C ARG A 111 -20.09 -14.59 -10.07
N GLY A 112 -19.15 -15.00 -10.92
CA GLY A 112 -19.41 -15.68 -12.19
C GLY A 112 -19.29 -14.81 -13.44
N HIS A 113 -18.69 -13.62 -13.34
CA HIS A 113 -18.34 -12.82 -14.52
C HIS A 113 -17.14 -13.43 -15.27
N GLU A 114 -17.04 -13.16 -16.57
CA GLU A 114 -15.81 -13.36 -17.34
C GLU A 114 -14.91 -12.15 -17.07
N VAL A 115 -13.77 -12.36 -16.42
CA VAL A 115 -12.91 -11.25 -15.97
C VAL A 115 -11.55 -11.32 -16.66
N ILE A 116 -11.15 -10.21 -17.27
CA ILE A 116 -9.81 -9.98 -17.77
C ILE A 116 -9.14 -8.96 -16.85
N LEU A 117 -7.98 -9.28 -16.29
CA LEU A 117 -7.14 -8.36 -15.52
C LEU A 117 -5.90 -8.03 -16.33
N ALA A 118 -5.79 -6.79 -16.79
CA ALA A 118 -4.61 -6.30 -17.52
C ALA A 118 -3.68 -5.51 -16.58
N GLU A 119 -2.42 -5.91 -16.51
CA GLU A 119 -1.36 -5.24 -15.74
C GLU A 119 -0.23 -4.82 -16.67
N ALA A 120 0.19 -3.56 -16.55
CA ALA A 120 1.24 -2.98 -17.39
C ALA A 120 2.63 -3.57 -17.10
N MET A 121 2.87 -3.97 -15.85
CA MET A 121 4.13 -4.55 -15.38
C MET A 121 4.18 -6.07 -15.58
N ALA A 122 5.37 -6.65 -15.37
CA ALA A 122 5.60 -8.08 -15.48
C ALA A 122 5.00 -8.90 -14.33
N ASP A 123 4.61 -8.27 -13.22
CA ASP A 123 4.11 -8.91 -12.02
C ASP A 123 2.90 -8.15 -11.46
N LEU A 124 1.96 -8.87 -10.85
CA LEU A 124 0.89 -8.27 -10.03
C LEU A 124 1.44 -7.69 -8.72
N GLY A 125 0.64 -6.85 -8.05
CA GLY A 125 0.94 -6.30 -6.73
C GLY A 125 0.98 -4.78 -6.67
N GLY A 126 1.28 -4.12 -7.79
CA GLY A 126 1.33 -2.65 -7.89
C GLY A 126 2.25 -2.03 -6.82
N THR A 127 1.75 -1.01 -6.12
CA THR A 127 2.54 -0.27 -5.10
C THR A 127 2.99 -1.13 -3.92
N LEU A 128 2.35 -2.28 -3.66
CA LEU A 128 2.76 -3.18 -2.59
C LEU A 128 4.12 -3.86 -2.86
N ASN A 129 4.52 -3.99 -4.13
CA ASN A 129 5.83 -4.55 -4.47
C ASN A 129 6.96 -3.63 -3.98
N TYR A 130 6.81 -2.31 -4.09
CA TYR A 130 7.75 -1.35 -3.51
C TYR A 130 7.68 -1.34 -1.99
N ALA A 131 6.48 -1.36 -1.41
CA ALA A 131 6.32 -1.39 0.05
C ALA A 131 6.97 -2.63 0.69
N GLY A 132 6.93 -3.77 -0.01
CA GLY A 132 7.56 -5.02 0.42
C GLY A 132 9.09 -5.03 0.36
N MET A 133 9.72 -4.08 -0.34
CA MET A 133 11.18 -3.90 -0.38
C MET A 133 11.73 -3.15 0.84
N ALA A 134 10.88 -2.40 1.55
CA ALA A 134 11.29 -1.68 2.74
C ALA A 134 11.67 -2.62 3.91
N PRO A 135 12.61 -2.22 4.80
CA PRO A 135 12.99 -3.03 5.94
C PRO A 135 11.78 -3.28 6.84
N THR A 136 11.70 -4.49 7.42
CA THR A 136 10.60 -4.93 8.30
C THR A 136 9.22 -5.03 7.65
N ARG A 137 9.11 -4.89 6.31
CA ARG A 137 7.84 -4.85 5.57
C ARG A 137 7.67 -5.96 4.53
N GLN A 138 8.53 -6.97 4.55
CA GLN A 138 8.53 -8.07 3.58
C GLN A 138 7.21 -8.85 3.55
N GLN A 139 6.39 -8.80 4.61
CA GLN A 139 5.10 -9.47 4.66
C GLN A 139 4.06 -8.89 3.68
N PHE A 140 4.26 -7.68 3.14
CA PHE A 140 3.42 -7.23 2.01
C PHE A 140 3.54 -8.18 0.81
N ASN A 141 4.74 -8.73 0.57
CA ASN A 141 4.96 -9.71 -0.50
C ASN A 141 4.22 -11.04 -0.24
N ASP A 142 4.01 -11.42 1.03
CA ASP A 142 3.20 -12.60 1.37
C ASP A 142 1.75 -12.40 0.91
N PHE A 143 1.19 -11.20 1.13
CA PHE A 143 -0.16 -10.88 0.65
C PHE A 143 -0.23 -10.78 -0.87
N VAL A 144 0.74 -10.15 -1.53
CA VAL A 144 0.77 -10.07 -3.00
C VAL A 144 0.78 -11.48 -3.60
N ARG A 145 1.63 -12.38 -3.11
CA ARG A 145 1.67 -13.78 -3.57
C ARG A 145 0.35 -14.51 -3.34
N TRP A 146 -0.32 -14.26 -2.23
CA TRP A 146 -1.65 -14.84 -1.98
C TRP A 146 -2.70 -14.27 -2.95
N ALA A 147 -2.72 -12.95 -3.15
CA ALA A 147 -3.70 -12.28 -4.01
C ALA A 147 -3.53 -12.71 -5.48
N ASP A 148 -2.29 -12.82 -5.95
CA ASP A 148 -1.94 -13.37 -7.26
C ASP A 148 -2.56 -14.77 -7.46
N ARG A 149 -2.24 -15.72 -6.57
CA ARG A 149 -2.82 -17.08 -6.62
C ARG A 149 -4.35 -17.06 -6.54
N ALA A 150 -4.91 -16.22 -5.69
CA ALA A 150 -6.36 -16.13 -5.50
C ALA A 150 -7.10 -15.61 -6.74
N VAL A 151 -6.49 -14.70 -7.51
CA VAL A 151 -7.02 -14.20 -8.78
C VAL A 151 -7.01 -15.32 -9.83
N TYR A 152 -5.90 -16.05 -9.97
CA TYR A 152 -5.83 -17.20 -10.89
C TYR A 152 -6.80 -18.32 -10.48
N ALA A 153 -6.88 -18.65 -9.19
CA ALA A 153 -7.79 -19.66 -8.67
C ALA A 153 -9.28 -19.30 -8.88
N ALA A 154 -9.61 -18.00 -8.92
CA ALA A 154 -10.95 -17.52 -9.25
C ALA A 154 -11.30 -17.63 -10.75
N GLY A 155 -10.34 -18.00 -11.62
CA GLY A 155 -10.55 -18.16 -13.06
C GLY A 155 -10.42 -16.86 -13.87
N VAL A 156 -9.71 -15.86 -13.36
CA VAL A 156 -9.46 -14.59 -14.06
C VAL A 156 -8.43 -14.78 -15.18
N ASP A 157 -8.69 -14.21 -16.36
CA ASP A 157 -7.70 -14.09 -17.45
C ASP A 157 -6.73 -12.95 -17.14
N VAL A 158 -5.56 -13.29 -16.58
CA VAL A 158 -4.53 -12.31 -16.21
C VAL A 158 -3.56 -12.07 -17.36
N ARG A 159 -3.45 -10.82 -17.80
CA ARG A 159 -2.56 -10.36 -18.87
C ARG A 159 -1.51 -9.40 -18.32
N LEU A 160 -0.31 -9.93 -18.10
CA LEU A 160 0.85 -9.17 -17.63
C LEU A 160 1.54 -8.47 -18.80
N SER A 161 2.40 -7.49 -18.51
CA SER A 161 3.12 -6.69 -19.52
C SER A 161 2.19 -6.11 -20.60
N THR A 162 0.96 -5.78 -20.22
CA THR A 162 -0.12 -5.35 -21.11
C THR A 162 -0.56 -3.94 -20.69
N TYR A 163 0.05 -2.94 -21.33
CA TYR A 163 -0.38 -1.56 -21.18
C TYR A 163 -1.63 -1.31 -22.04
N VAL A 164 -2.79 -1.14 -21.41
CA VAL A 164 -4.07 -0.97 -22.12
C VAL A 164 -4.11 0.37 -22.85
N THR A 165 -4.37 0.30 -24.15
CA THR A 165 -4.56 1.45 -25.05
C THR A 165 -6.03 1.59 -25.48
N GLU A 166 -6.34 2.66 -26.20
CA GLU A 166 -7.65 2.87 -26.84
C GLU A 166 -8.06 1.70 -27.76
N ASP A 167 -7.12 1.21 -28.57
CA ASP A 167 -7.36 0.10 -29.50
C ASP A 167 -7.70 -1.21 -28.77
N ASP A 168 -7.09 -1.43 -27.60
CA ASP A 168 -7.38 -2.59 -26.76
C ASP A 168 -8.81 -2.57 -26.21
N LEU A 169 -9.32 -1.39 -25.83
CA LEU A 169 -10.70 -1.25 -25.34
C LEU A 169 -11.70 -1.67 -26.42
N ALA A 170 -11.47 -1.25 -27.66
CA ALA A 170 -12.29 -1.62 -28.80
C ALA A 170 -12.17 -3.11 -29.16
N SER A 171 -10.96 -3.68 -29.08
CA SER A 171 -10.70 -5.08 -29.40
C SER A 171 -11.28 -6.05 -28.36
N ILE A 172 -11.12 -5.74 -27.08
CA ILE A 172 -11.64 -6.57 -25.98
C ILE A 172 -13.17 -6.50 -25.92
N ALA A 173 -13.73 -5.32 -26.22
CA ALA A 173 -15.16 -5.01 -26.16
C ALA A 173 -15.81 -5.50 -24.85
N PRO A 174 -15.34 -5.03 -23.68
CA PRO A 174 -15.93 -5.41 -22.39
C PRO A 174 -17.31 -4.79 -22.19
N ASP A 175 -18.15 -5.45 -21.40
CA ASP A 175 -19.44 -4.90 -20.97
C ASP A 175 -19.27 -3.84 -19.88
N HIS A 176 -18.17 -3.88 -19.14
CA HIS A 176 -17.82 -2.90 -18.10
C HIS A 176 -16.31 -2.82 -17.88
N ILE A 177 -15.81 -1.61 -17.64
CA ILE A 177 -14.39 -1.35 -17.35
C ILE A 177 -14.23 -0.96 -15.87
N VAL A 178 -13.25 -1.55 -15.19
CA VAL A 178 -12.82 -1.13 -13.86
C VAL A 178 -11.43 -0.52 -13.95
N LEU A 179 -11.33 0.78 -13.71
CA LEU A 179 -10.06 1.48 -13.65
C LEU A 179 -9.44 1.34 -12.25
N ALA A 180 -8.39 0.53 -12.15
CA ALA A 180 -7.63 0.22 -10.95
C ALA A 180 -6.14 0.59 -11.11
N THR A 181 -5.85 1.61 -11.92
CA THR A 181 -4.51 2.08 -12.32
C THR A 181 -3.67 2.69 -11.20
N GLY A 182 -4.24 2.82 -10.00
CA GLY A 182 -3.55 3.30 -8.82
C GLY A 182 -3.16 4.78 -8.91
N ALA A 183 -2.02 5.09 -8.29
CA ALA A 183 -1.49 6.44 -8.18
C ALA A 183 0.04 6.42 -8.16
N GLU A 184 0.65 7.57 -8.40
CA GLU A 184 2.11 7.74 -8.40
C GLU A 184 2.59 8.78 -7.38
N PRO A 185 3.81 8.64 -6.84
CA PRO A 185 4.40 9.64 -5.95
C PRO A 185 4.51 11.02 -6.62
N ARG A 186 4.27 12.08 -5.85
CA ARG A 186 4.52 13.46 -6.29
C ARG A 186 5.87 13.94 -5.76
N VAL A 187 6.81 14.19 -6.66
CA VAL A 187 8.11 14.83 -6.35
C VAL A 187 8.12 16.32 -6.72
N ASP A 188 6.95 16.94 -6.82
CA ASP A 188 6.75 18.34 -7.25
C ASP A 188 7.03 19.39 -6.16
N GLY A 189 7.66 18.99 -5.06
CA GLY A 189 8.05 19.84 -3.93
C GLY A 189 6.90 20.48 -3.14
N VAL A 190 5.64 20.18 -3.46
CA VAL A 190 4.47 20.70 -2.75
C VAL A 190 4.40 20.11 -1.35
N GLN A 191 4.35 20.99 -0.34
CA GLN A 191 4.15 20.62 1.05
C GLN A 191 2.80 21.14 1.53
N LEU A 192 1.98 20.29 2.15
CA LEU A 192 0.60 20.56 2.52
C LEU A 192 0.45 21.69 3.53
N SER A 193 1.50 22.02 4.28
CA SER A 193 1.49 23.20 5.15
C SER A 193 1.42 24.50 4.35
N HIS A 194 1.99 24.54 3.15
CA HIS A 194 2.09 25.71 2.28
C HIS A 194 2.03 25.29 0.80
N PRO A 195 0.86 24.84 0.32
CA PRO A 195 0.75 24.18 -0.99
C PRO A 195 1.06 25.10 -2.18
N GLY A 196 0.94 26.43 -1.99
CA GLY A 196 1.29 27.43 -3.01
C GLY A 196 2.79 27.74 -3.13
N GLU A 197 3.62 27.14 -2.28
CA GLU A 197 5.05 27.42 -2.20
C GLU A 197 5.87 26.11 -2.23
N PRO A 198 5.97 25.42 -3.38
CA PRO A 198 6.86 24.27 -3.51
C PRO A 198 8.30 24.65 -3.18
N PHE A 199 9.05 23.74 -2.56
CA PHE A 199 10.45 24.04 -2.23
C PHE A 199 11.33 24.19 -3.48
N GLU A 200 12.33 25.07 -3.40
CA GLU A 200 13.31 25.28 -4.46
C GLU A 200 14.26 24.09 -4.58
N GLY A 201 14.67 23.74 -5.81
CA GLY A 201 15.56 22.60 -6.04
C GLY A 201 14.86 21.24 -6.14
N LYS A 202 13.53 21.19 -6.10
CA LYS A 202 12.72 19.97 -6.29
C LYS A 202 12.99 19.18 -7.58
N GLU A 203 13.47 19.84 -8.63
CA GLU A 203 13.77 19.21 -9.93
C GLU A 203 15.16 18.55 -9.99
N LEU A 204 15.95 18.66 -8.91
CA LEU A 204 17.30 18.11 -8.87
C LEU A 204 17.23 16.59 -8.78
N ALA A 205 18.11 15.89 -9.50
CA ALA A 205 18.09 14.42 -9.64
C ALA A 205 18.24 13.64 -8.32
N HIS A 206 18.71 14.28 -7.25
CA HIS A 206 18.82 13.68 -5.92
C HIS A 206 17.54 13.85 -5.08
N VAL A 207 16.49 14.47 -5.63
CA VAL A 207 15.15 14.53 -5.04
C VAL A 207 14.31 13.42 -5.67
N ILE A 208 14.07 12.37 -4.89
CA ILE A 208 13.41 11.14 -5.37
C ILE A 208 12.20 10.79 -4.51
N SER A 209 11.35 9.93 -5.05
CA SER A 209 10.28 9.28 -4.28
C SER A 209 10.79 8.10 -3.45
N SER A 210 9.97 7.64 -2.50
CA SER A 210 10.16 6.37 -1.78
C SER A 210 10.20 5.17 -2.72
N ASN A 211 9.37 5.15 -3.77
CA ASN A 211 9.33 4.05 -4.74
C ASN A 211 10.66 3.94 -5.50
N GLU A 212 11.22 5.06 -5.95
CA GLU A 212 12.54 5.10 -6.59
C GLU A 212 13.63 4.65 -5.62
N LEU A 213 13.59 5.12 -4.36
CA LEU A 213 14.53 4.71 -3.32
C LEU A 213 14.53 3.19 -3.12
N PHE A 214 13.35 2.59 -3.00
CA PHE A 214 13.22 1.16 -2.74
C PHE A 214 13.57 0.30 -3.95
N ALA A 215 13.26 0.78 -5.16
CA ALA A 215 13.59 0.10 -6.41
C ALA A 215 15.09 0.13 -6.73
N ASP A 216 15.80 1.20 -6.32
CA ASP A 216 17.23 1.33 -6.59
C ASP A 216 18.10 0.64 -5.52
N SER A 217 18.52 -0.59 -5.84
CA SER A 217 19.49 -1.35 -5.03
C SER A 217 20.85 -0.65 -4.83
N ASN A 218 21.21 0.29 -5.71
CA ASN A 218 22.49 1.00 -5.69
C ASN A 218 22.41 2.40 -5.07
N CYS A 219 21.21 2.87 -4.69
CA CYS A 219 21.05 4.19 -4.07
C CYS A 219 21.88 4.26 -2.77
N GLN A 220 22.81 5.22 -2.73
CA GLN A 220 23.70 5.51 -1.60
C GLN A 220 23.62 6.99 -1.26
N ALA A 221 23.73 7.29 0.03
CA ALA A 221 23.75 8.64 0.56
C ALA A 221 24.64 8.67 1.80
N THR A 222 25.33 9.79 2.02
CA THR A 222 26.03 10.03 3.29
C THR A 222 25.07 10.71 4.28
N ASN A 223 24.33 11.72 3.80
CA ASN A 223 23.38 12.50 4.57
C ASN A 223 22.06 12.57 3.80
N ALA A 224 21.04 11.85 4.24
CA ALA A 224 19.75 11.86 3.59
C ALA A 224 18.73 12.72 4.35
N LEU A 225 17.95 13.48 3.61
CA LEU A 225 16.77 14.17 4.10
C LEU A 225 15.53 13.39 3.71
N VAL A 226 14.70 13.00 4.68
CA VAL A 226 13.38 12.41 4.42
C VAL A 226 12.32 13.43 4.78
N ILE A 227 11.48 13.81 3.81
CA ILE A 227 10.36 14.76 3.99
C ILE A 227 9.07 13.95 4.14
N ASP A 228 8.42 14.07 5.29
CA ASP A 228 7.14 13.42 5.60
C ASP A 228 5.97 14.42 5.57
N GLU A 229 5.20 14.36 4.49
CA GLU A 229 3.95 15.12 4.34
C GLU A 229 2.69 14.29 4.65
N THR A 230 2.84 12.97 4.79
CA THR A 230 1.74 12.00 4.93
C THR A 230 1.40 11.70 6.37
N GLY A 231 2.39 11.76 7.26
CA GLY A 231 2.28 11.38 8.65
C GLY A 231 2.06 9.88 8.87
N HIS A 232 2.47 9.05 7.90
CA HIS A 232 2.22 7.61 7.89
C HIS A 232 3.52 6.80 7.79
N TYR A 233 3.46 5.47 7.69
CA TYR A 233 4.66 4.62 7.77
C TYR A 233 5.72 4.84 6.69
N GLU A 234 5.34 5.38 5.53
CA GLU A 234 6.18 5.35 4.33
C GLU A 234 7.48 6.14 4.50
N ALA A 235 7.40 7.33 5.11
CA ALA A 235 8.58 8.12 5.43
C ALA A 235 9.45 7.45 6.50
N LEU A 236 8.85 6.76 7.49
CA LEU A 236 9.61 5.97 8.47
C LEU A 236 10.36 4.82 7.76
N ALA A 237 9.72 4.15 6.81
CA ALA A 237 10.30 3.08 6.03
C ALA A 237 11.47 3.57 5.15
N ALA A 238 11.34 4.74 4.54
CA ALA A 238 12.42 5.38 3.78
C ALA A 238 13.63 5.70 4.69
N ALA A 239 13.38 6.28 5.87
CA ALA A 239 14.43 6.56 6.85
C ALA A 239 15.15 5.29 7.31
N GLU A 240 14.41 4.23 7.66
CA GLU A 240 14.98 2.95 8.09
C GLU A 240 15.79 2.28 6.97
N PHE A 241 15.32 2.35 5.72
CA PHE A 241 16.04 1.84 4.56
C PHE A 241 17.38 2.54 4.36
N LEU A 242 17.41 3.87 4.42
CA LEU A 242 18.62 4.66 4.27
C LEU A 242 19.62 4.40 5.41
N ILE A 243 19.16 4.34 6.66
CA ILE A 243 19.99 4.00 7.82
C ILE A 243 20.57 2.58 7.69
N SER A 244 19.78 1.63 7.19
CA SER A 244 20.26 0.25 6.97
C SER A 244 21.39 0.17 5.94
N ARG A 245 21.53 1.20 5.08
CA ARG A 245 22.60 1.37 4.10
C ARG A 245 23.73 2.29 4.56
N GLY A 246 23.71 2.71 5.83
CA GLY A 246 24.79 3.49 6.44
C GLY A 246 24.67 5.00 6.30
N ALA A 247 23.57 5.52 5.77
CA ALA A 247 23.33 6.97 5.72
C ALA A 247 22.99 7.54 7.10
N SER A 248 23.39 8.79 7.34
CA SER A 248 22.80 9.61 8.41
C SER A 248 21.51 10.24 7.90
N VAL A 249 20.41 10.14 8.65
CA VAL A 249 19.09 10.61 8.21
C VAL A 249 18.60 11.76 9.07
N THR A 250 18.23 12.85 8.41
CA THR A 250 17.40 13.91 9.00
C THR A 250 15.97 13.76 8.49
N PHE A 251 15.03 13.54 9.39
CA PHE A 251 13.61 13.41 9.09
C PHE A 251 12.89 14.72 9.36
N VAL A 252 12.18 15.27 8.37
CA VAL A 252 11.46 16.55 8.49
C VAL A 252 9.99 16.29 8.27
N THR A 253 9.17 16.73 9.21
CA THR A 253 7.72 16.59 9.12
C THR A 253 7.01 17.88 9.46
N ARG A 254 5.95 18.19 8.71
CA ARG A 254 5.03 19.28 9.06
C ARG A 254 4.16 18.93 10.27
N HIS A 255 4.11 17.66 10.66
CA HIS A 255 3.26 17.17 11.73
C HIS A 255 3.78 17.60 13.10
N TYR A 256 2.91 17.49 14.11
CA TYR A 256 3.26 17.83 15.50
C TYR A 256 4.09 16.75 16.20
N SER A 257 4.14 15.55 15.62
CA SER A 257 4.99 14.43 15.99
C SER A 257 5.42 13.71 14.72
N ILE A 258 6.42 12.83 14.79
CA ILE A 258 6.77 11.97 13.65
C ILE A 258 5.63 11.00 13.33
N ALA A 259 5.27 10.89 12.05
CA ALA A 259 4.28 9.95 11.52
C ALA A 259 3.03 9.72 12.42
N PRO A 260 2.28 10.78 12.82
CA PRO A 260 1.26 10.71 13.87
C PRO A 260 0.13 9.69 13.60
N ARG A 261 -0.08 9.28 12.35
CA ARG A 261 -1.10 8.27 12.01
C ARG A 261 -0.67 6.86 12.40
N MET A 262 0.61 6.67 12.73
CA MET A 262 1.20 5.40 13.19
C MET A 262 1.16 5.22 14.71
N GLU A 263 0.67 6.21 15.45
CA GLU A 263 0.44 6.14 16.89
C GLU A 263 -0.60 5.08 17.23
N GLY A 264 -1.82 5.17 16.65
CA GLY A 264 -2.90 4.20 16.88
C GLY A 264 -2.53 2.76 16.50
N PRO A 265 -1.82 2.52 15.38
CA PRO A 265 -1.26 1.20 15.06
C PRO A 265 -0.11 0.71 15.96
N HIS A 266 0.35 1.53 16.92
CA HIS A 266 1.48 1.27 17.84
C HIS A 266 2.79 0.95 17.10
N MET A 267 3.11 1.75 16.08
CA MET A 267 4.27 1.53 15.21
C MET A 267 5.39 2.54 15.42
N ILE A 268 5.17 3.62 16.19
CA ILE A 268 6.15 4.67 16.46
C ILE A 268 7.22 4.18 17.44
N GLU A 269 6.83 3.66 18.59
CA GLU A 269 7.74 3.24 19.67
C GLU A 269 8.69 2.14 19.19
N PRO A 270 8.21 1.06 18.53
CA PRO A 270 9.12 0.06 17.98
C PRO A 270 10.08 0.63 16.94
N PHE A 271 9.66 1.63 16.16
CA PHE A 271 10.56 2.31 15.22
C PHE A 271 11.64 3.11 15.95
N LEU A 272 11.26 3.93 16.93
CA LEU A 272 12.18 4.73 17.73
C LEU A 272 13.17 3.86 18.51
N GLU A 273 12.73 2.73 19.06
CA GLU A 273 13.61 1.74 19.72
C GLU A 273 14.69 1.23 18.75
N ARG A 274 14.32 0.93 17.50
CA ARG A 274 15.30 0.50 16.47
C ARG A 274 16.23 1.63 16.05
N MET A 275 15.77 2.88 16.12
CA MET A 275 16.55 4.07 15.74
C MET A 275 17.39 4.66 16.88
N ALA A 276 17.22 4.21 18.13
CA ALA A 276 17.80 4.85 19.33
C ALA A 276 19.31 5.07 19.25
N ASP A 277 20.05 4.08 18.73
CA ASP A 277 21.52 4.14 18.57
C ASP A 277 21.95 4.36 17.11
N LYS A 278 21.06 4.87 16.26
CA LYS A 278 21.30 5.12 14.83
C LYS A 278 21.49 6.62 14.57
N PRO A 279 22.15 7.01 13.46
CA PRO A 279 22.30 8.42 13.09
C PRO A 279 20.98 8.97 12.51
N PHE A 280 19.95 9.04 13.36
CA PHE A 280 18.61 9.51 13.04
C PHE A 280 18.29 10.74 13.86
N THR A 281 18.01 11.85 13.19
CA THR A 281 17.49 13.07 13.81
C THR A 281 16.17 13.44 13.16
N PHE A 282 15.30 14.15 13.87
CA PHE A 282 14.04 14.59 13.32
C PHE A 282 13.66 16.01 13.73
N HIS A 283 12.87 16.66 12.87
CA HIS A 283 12.34 18.00 13.08
C HIS A 283 10.84 18.03 12.80
N GLU A 284 10.07 18.26 13.86
CA GLU A 284 8.63 18.42 13.81
C GLU A 284 8.22 19.86 13.52
N ARG A 285 7.01 20.05 12.98
CA ARG A 285 6.47 21.37 12.60
C ARG A 285 7.42 22.17 11.71
N LYS A 286 8.19 21.48 10.88
CA LYS A 286 9.10 22.08 9.90
C LYS A 286 8.68 21.73 8.48
N ARG A 287 9.07 22.59 7.55
CA ARG A 287 9.01 22.38 6.10
C ARG A 287 10.37 22.67 5.48
N VAL A 288 10.62 22.13 4.31
CA VAL A 288 11.78 22.44 3.47
C VAL A 288 11.48 23.69 2.65
N LEU A 289 12.45 24.59 2.52
CA LEU A 289 12.36 25.78 1.66
C LEU A 289 13.16 25.60 0.38
N LYS A 290 14.35 25.01 0.49
CA LYS A 290 15.29 24.83 -0.61
C LYS A 290 16.19 23.62 -0.40
N VAL A 291 16.60 22.99 -1.49
CA VAL A 291 17.67 21.98 -1.55
C VAL A 291 18.66 22.34 -2.67
N ASP A 292 19.94 22.02 -2.50
CA ASP A 292 21.00 22.36 -3.49
C ASP A 292 21.97 21.19 -3.80
N GLY A 293 21.65 19.97 -3.37
CA GLY A 293 22.44 18.76 -3.63
C GLY A 293 23.53 18.45 -2.62
N GLN A 294 23.80 19.38 -1.69
CA GLN A 294 24.67 19.13 -0.54
C GLN A 294 24.00 19.54 0.77
N SER A 295 23.03 20.45 0.69
CA SER A 295 22.31 20.95 1.85
C SER A 295 20.83 21.16 1.55
N ALA A 296 20.06 21.28 2.63
CA ALA A 296 18.68 21.71 2.62
C ALA A 296 18.46 22.79 3.66
N VAL A 297 17.55 23.71 3.37
CA VAL A 297 17.09 24.76 4.30
C VAL A 297 15.71 24.40 4.79
N ILE A 298 15.54 24.30 6.10
CA ILE A 298 14.25 24.00 6.75
C ILE A 298 13.81 25.15 7.63
N LYS A 299 12.49 25.32 7.77
CA LYS A 299 11.88 26.40 8.55
C LYS A 299 10.62 25.93 9.25
N SER A 300 10.29 26.59 10.35
CA SER A 300 9.00 26.43 11.04
C SER A 300 7.85 26.68 10.07
N ILE A 301 6.81 25.83 10.13
CA ILE A 301 5.56 26.07 9.39
C ILE A 301 4.78 27.28 9.96
N HIS A 302 5.18 27.81 11.11
CA HIS A 302 4.58 28.99 11.76
C HIS A 302 5.46 30.23 11.68
N ASP A 303 6.41 30.25 10.73
CA ASP A 303 7.50 31.22 10.66
C ASP A 303 8.54 31.06 11.80
N GLY A 304 9.75 31.60 11.59
CA GLY A 304 10.89 31.43 12.51
C GLY A 304 12.25 31.34 11.79
N PRO A 305 13.34 31.06 12.53
CA PRO A 305 14.66 30.98 11.93
C PRO A 305 14.77 29.80 10.97
N GLU A 306 15.53 30.03 9.89
CA GLU A 306 15.96 28.99 8.96
C GLU A 306 17.09 28.17 9.59
N ILE A 307 17.08 26.86 9.29
CA ILE A 307 18.09 25.91 9.73
C ILE A 307 18.63 25.23 8.48
N THR A 308 19.95 25.22 8.32
CA THR A 308 20.62 24.50 7.24
C THR A 308 21.07 23.14 7.74
N ILE A 309 20.77 22.10 6.97
CA ILE A 309 21.17 20.71 7.23
C ILE A 309 21.91 20.14 6.02
N ASN A 310 22.84 19.22 6.23
CA ASN A 310 23.50 18.52 5.13
C ASN A 310 22.54 17.48 4.54
N ALA A 311 22.44 17.44 3.21
CA ALA A 311 21.62 16.50 2.48
C ALA A 311 22.19 16.28 1.07
N ASP A 312 22.76 15.10 0.81
CA ASP A 312 23.19 14.66 -0.53
C ASP A 312 22.12 13.83 -1.26
N LEU A 313 21.09 13.39 -0.53
CA LEU A 313 19.88 12.76 -1.07
C LEU A 313 18.64 13.30 -0.36
N VAL A 314 17.56 13.51 -1.10
CA VAL A 314 16.26 13.95 -0.57
C VAL A 314 15.19 12.96 -1.01
N VAL A 315 14.49 12.36 -0.04
CA VAL A 315 13.34 11.49 -0.29
C VAL A 315 12.08 12.26 0.07
N HIS A 316 11.29 12.62 -0.94
CA HIS A 316 10.06 13.38 -0.75
C HIS A 316 8.85 12.44 -0.69
N VAL A 317 8.36 12.18 0.51
CA VAL A 317 7.16 11.36 0.74
C VAL A 317 5.95 12.28 0.86
N SER A 318 5.24 12.42 -0.25
CA SER A 318 4.09 13.31 -0.39
C SER A 318 2.80 12.54 -0.71
N MET A 319 1.69 13.25 -0.88
CA MET A 319 0.44 12.64 -1.33
C MET A 319 0.58 12.22 -2.79
N ASN A 320 0.16 11.00 -3.13
CA ASN A 320 0.22 10.51 -4.49
C ASN A 320 -0.80 11.21 -5.42
N ARG A 321 -0.55 11.14 -6.73
CA ARG A 321 -1.46 11.60 -7.79
C ARG A 321 -2.11 10.38 -8.46
N PRO A 322 -3.45 10.34 -8.61
CA PRO A 322 -4.12 9.30 -9.39
C PRO A 322 -3.55 9.18 -10.81
N ARG A 323 -3.52 7.96 -11.35
CA ARG A 323 -3.24 7.71 -12.77
C ARG A 323 -4.54 7.61 -13.54
N ASP A 324 -4.98 8.71 -14.11
CA ASP A 324 -6.26 8.86 -14.80
C ASP A 324 -6.13 9.13 -16.31
N GLU A 325 -4.96 8.84 -16.89
CA GLU A 325 -4.62 9.16 -18.28
C GLU A 325 -5.53 8.44 -19.29
N LEU A 326 -6.05 7.26 -18.95
CA LEU A 326 -6.94 6.47 -19.81
C LEU A 326 -8.41 6.92 -19.75
N VAL A 327 -8.76 7.83 -18.84
CA VAL A 327 -10.16 8.25 -18.64
C VAL A 327 -10.78 8.92 -19.87
N PRO A 328 -10.09 9.84 -20.59
CA PRO A 328 -10.65 10.44 -21.80
C PRO A 328 -11.01 9.37 -22.84
N ALA A 329 -10.09 8.45 -23.12
CA ALA A 329 -10.27 7.31 -24.01
C ALA A 329 -11.50 6.45 -23.64
N ILE A 330 -11.62 6.05 -22.37
CA ILE A 330 -12.75 5.23 -21.89
C ILE A 330 -14.08 5.95 -22.13
N LYS A 331 -14.14 7.26 -21.89
CA LYS A 331 -15.37 8.06 -22.10
C LYS A 331 -15.83 8.09 -23.55
N GLU A 332 -14.94 7.91 -24.51
CA GLU A 332 -15.28 7.84 -25.94
C GLU A 332 -15.90 6.50 -26.34
N THR A 333 -15.61 5.42 -25.62
CA THR A 333 -16.09 4.05 -25.94
C THR A 333 -17.59 3.82 -25.66
N SER A 334 -18.25 4.71 -24.91
CA SER A 334 -19.61 4.51 -24.35
C SER A 334 -19.76 3.27 -23.44
N ILE A 335 -18.68 2.57 -23.11
CA ILE A 335 -18.69 1.43 -22.20
C ILE A 335 -18.84 1.93 -20.75
N PRO A 336 -19.75 1.36 -19.95
CA PRO A 336 -19.84 1.67 -18.53
C PRO A 336 -18.51 1.44 -17.81
N PHE A 337 -18.11 2.36 -16.95
CA PHE A 337 -16.86 2.20 -16.20
C PHE A 337 -16.96 2.71 -14.77
N SER A 338 -16.14 2.14 -13.90
CA SER A 338 -15.98 2.54 -12.50
C SER A 338 -14.49 2.68 -12.15
N TYR A 339 -14.21 3.48 -11.14
CA TYR A 339 -12.87 3.62 -10.55
C TYR A 339 -12.80 2.82 -9.26
N VAL A 340 -11.62 2.31 -8.91
CA VAL A 340 -11.35 1.70 -7.61
C VAL A 340 -9.97 2.09 -7.08
N GLY A 341 -9.79 1.95 -5.76
CA GLY A 341 -8.52 2.18 -5.09
C GLY A 341 -7.99 3.60 -5.26
N ASP A 342 -6.68 3.70 -5.42
CA ASP A 342 -5.96 4.98 -5.47
C ASP A 342 -6.22 5.76 -6.76
N ALA A 343 -6.75 5.12 -7.81
CA ALA A 343 -7.20 5.80 -9.03
C ALA A 343 -8.41 6.70 -8.79
N ILE A 344 -9.22 6.45 -7.74
CA ILE A 344 -10.27 7.38 -7.30
C ILE A 344 -9.63 8.51 -6.47
N SER A 345 -8.93 8.10 -5.43
CA SER A 345 -8.47 8.96 -4.34
C SER A 345 -7.40 8.18 -3.57
N PRO A 346 -6.12 8.59 -3.68
CA PRO A 346 -5.01 7.87 -3.08
C PRO A 346 -5.16 7.80 -1.56
N ARG A 347 -5.21 6.58 -1.05
CA ARG A 347 -5.45 6.25 0.35
C ARG A 347 -4.54 5.09 0.73
N PHE A 348 -4.84 4.43 1.85
CA PHE A 348 -4.07 3.27 2.31
C PHE A 348 -4.70 1.96 1.90
N LEU A 349 -3.92 0.88 2.01
CA LEU A 349 -4.29 -0.47 1.60
C LEU A 349 -5.69 -0.93 2.07
N VAL A 350 -6.10 -0.58 3.29
CA VAL A 350 -7.45 -0.88 3.82
C VAL A 350 -8.55 -0.36 2.88
N ALA A 351 -8.42 0.90 2.44
CA ALA A 351 -9.38 1.52 1.53
C ALA A 351 -9.29 0.94 0.12
N ALA A 352 -8.09 0.61 -0.36
CA ALA A 352 -7.88 0.00 -1.67
C ALA A 352 -8.60 -1.36 -1.76
N ILE A 353 -8.37 -2.25 -0.80
CA ILE A 353 -9.02 -3.57 -0.73
C ILE A 353 -10.54 -3.43 -0.54
N ALA A 354 -11.00 -2.56 0.37
CA ALA A 354 -12.43 -2.34 0.58
C ALA A 354 -13.14 -1.83 -0.68
N SER A 355 -12.55 -0.85 -1.39
CA SER A 355 -13.11 -0.33 -2.64
C SER A 355 -13.13 -1.38 -3.76
N GLY A 356 -12.09 -2.20 -3.83
CA GLY A 356 -12.00 -3.28 -4.81
C GLY A 356 -13.07 -4.35 -4.58
N ASN A 357 -13.23 -4.78 -3.32
CA ASN A 357 -14.25 -5.74 -2.90
C ASN A 357 -15.66 -5.22 -3.18
N ALA A 358 -15.94 -3.97 -2.81
CA ALA A 358 -17.23 -3.34 -3.05
C ALA A 358 -17.58 -3.30 -4.54
N ALA A 359 -16.65 -2.86 -5.40
CA ALA A 359 -16.87 -2.82 -6.85
C ALA A 359 -17.15 -4.22 -7.42
N GLY A 360 -16.33 -5.22 -7.04
CA GLY A 360 -16.53 -6.60 -7.48
C GLY A 360 -17.89 -7.18 -7.10
N ARG A 361 -18.47 -6.75 -5.97
CA ARG A 361 -19.82 -7.17 -5.51
C ARG A 361 -20.96 -6.46 -6.24
N THR A 362 -20.72 -5.26 -6.79
CA THR A 362 -21.79 -4.41 -7.37
C THR A 362 -21.95 -4.53 -8.89
N ILE A 363 -20.90 -4.95 -9.60
CA ILE A 363 -20.89 -5.12 -11.07
C ILE A 363 -21.93 -6.16 -11.52
#